data_AF-A0A3P6EKB6-F1
#
_entry.id   AF-A0A3P6EKB6-F1
#
_cell.length_a   1.000
_cell.length_b   1.000
_cell.length_c   1.000
_cell.angle_alpha   90.00
_cell.angle_beta   90.00
_cell.angle_gamma   90.00
#
_symmetry.space_group_name_H-M   'P 1'
#
loop_
_entity.id
_entity.type
_entity.pdbx_description
1 polymer ?
#
loop_
_entity_poly.entity_id
_entity_poly.type
_entity_poly.pdbx_seq_one_letter_code
_entity_poly.pdbx_strand_id
1 'polypeptide(L)'
;MESSSPIIPCLTDDVAALCLSRIPRSNFRLLSQVCRRWKTFLRSEHFTAVRKLTGRMEEFMCVLMEDKPGTSVYWEVFDSSGNKLGRIPNIPDPGPLKWGYGVTVRNEKILFVGGFTGSIGTPLASPDVYEFSPVTNSWRKLADMNIPRYSFSLAEVDGLLYVVQGFSNDGYCLFNTEV
;
A
#
# COMPACT_ATOMS: atom_id res chain seq x y z
N MET A 1 -32.89 -16.20 -5.78
CA MET A 1 -31.60 -16.72 -6.24
C MET A 1 -31.15 -15.87 -7.41
N GLU A 2 -30.33 -14.85 -7.19
CA GLU A 2 -29.76 -14.08 -8.30
C GLU A 2 -28.73 -14.98 -9.02
N SER A 3 -28.99 -15.37 -10.26
CA SER A 3 -27.97 -16.07 -11.05
C SER A 3 -26.89 -15.05 -11.39
N SER A 4 -25.75 -15.15 -10.69
CA SER A 4 -24.56 -14.36 -10.97
C SER A 4 -24.15 -14.61 -12.42
N SER A 5 -24.27 -13.59 -13.29
CA SER A 5 -23.88 -13.69 -14.71
C SER A 5 -22.42 -14.12 -14.81
N PRO A 6 -21.97 -14.95 -15.77
CA PRO A 6 -20.58 -15.40 -15.82
C PRO A 6 -19.58 -14.24 -16.02
N ILE A 7 -18.33 -14.39 -15.55
CA ILE A 7 -17.26 -13.39 -15.72
C ILE A 7 -16.96 -13.16 -17.21
N ILE A 8 -16.79 -14.24 -17.97
CA ILE A 8 -16.62 -14.22 -19.42
C ILE A 8 -17.76 -15.05 -20.01
N PRO A 9 -18.56 -14.50 -20.94
CA PRO A 9 -19.61 -15.26 -21.60
C PRO A 9 -19.05 -16.56 -22.20
N CYS A 10 -19.80 -17.65 -22.07
CA CYS A 10 -19.44 -18.98 -22.55
C CYS A 10 -18.27 -19.68 -21.83
N LEU A 11 -17.73 -19.12 -20.74
CA LEU A 11 -16.74 -19.79 -19.88
C LEU A 11 -17.30 -20.00 -18.47
N THR A 12 -16.80 -21.03 -17.78
CA THR A 12 -16.97 -21.13 -16.33
C THR A 12 -16.12 -20.07 -15.63
N ASP A 13 -16.56 -19.63 -14.44
CA ASP A 13 -15.86 -18.59 -13.69
C ASP A 13 -14.42 -19.01 -13.33
N ASP A 14 -14.16 -20.30 -13.09
CA ASP A 14 -12.81 -20.83 -12.85
C ASP A 14 -11.88 -20.69 -14.06
N VAL A 15 -12.36 -21.03 -15.26
CA VAL A 15 -11.60 -20.89 -16.50
C VAL A 15 -11.37 -19.42 -16.81
N ALA A 16 -12.40 -18.59 -16.63
CA ALA A 16 -12.28 -17.14 -16.76
C ALA A 16 -11.24 -16.56 -15.81
N ALA A 17 -11.24 -16.98 -14.54
CA ALA A 17 -10.26 -16.58 -13.53
C ALA A 17 -8.84 -16.94 -13.94
N LEU A 18 -8.61 -18.17 -14.42
CA LEU A 18 -7.31 -18.63 -14.91
C LEU A 18 -6.85 -17.91 -16.18
N CYS A 19 -7.77 -17.52 -17.06
CA CYS A 19 -7.44 -16.72 -18.24
C CYS A 19 -6.99 -15.31 -17.83
N LEU A 20 -7.78 -14.63 -17.00
CA LEU A 20 -7.47 -13.28 -16.52
C LEU A 20 -6.23 -13.25 -15.62
N SER A 21 -5.96 -14.32 -14.85
CA SER A 21 -4.80 -14.38 -13.93
C SER A 21 -3.46 -14.40 -14.66
N ARG A 22 -3.43 -14.80 -15.94
CA ARG A 22 -2.21 -14.83 -16.76
C ARG A 22 -1.85 -13.47 -17.36
N ILE A 23 -2.76 -12.50 -17.35
CA ILE A 23 -2.53 -11.19 -17.95
C ILE A 23 -1.63 -10.36 -17.02
N PRO A 24 -0.58 -9.67 -17.51
CA PRO A 24 0.27 -8.83 -16.66
C PRO A 24 -0.50 -7.70 -15.95
N ARG A 25 -0.06 -7.29 -14.74
CA ARG A 25 -0.75 -6.24 -13.98
C ARG A 25 -0.78 -4.90 -14.71
N SER A 26 0.19 -4.62 -15.58
CA SER A 26 0.22 -3.40 -16.42
C SER A 26 -1.05 -3.24 -17.28
N ASN A 27 -1.71 -4.33 -17.65
CA ASN A 27 -2.95 -4.33 -18.43
C ASN A 27 -4.22 -4.26 -17.57
N PHE A 28 -4.14 -4.34 -16.24
CA PHE A 28 -5.33 -4.41 -15.38
C PHE A 28 -6.19 -3.17 -15.45
N ARG A 29 -5.57 -2.00 -15.66
CA ARG A 29 -6.31 -0.74 -15.88
C ARG A 29 -7.24 -0.88 -17.09
N LEU A 30 -6.75 -1.45 -18.19
CA LEU A 30 -7.54 -1.69 -19.41
C LEU A 30 -8.60 -2.76 -19.19
N LEU A 31 -8.25 -3.90 -18.57
CA LEU A 31 -9.22 -4.96 -18.28
C LEU A 31 -10.37 -4.48 -17.39
N SER A 32 -10.09 -3.59 -16.43
CA SER A 32 -11.10 -3.02 -15.54
C SER A 32 -12.10 -2.10 -16.25
N GLN A 33 -11.84 -1.71 -17.50
CA GLN A 33 -12.73 -0.87 -18.31
C GLN A 33 -13.68 -1.67 -19.19
N VAL A 34 -13.47 -2.98 -19.36
CA VAL A 34 -14.30 -3.85 -20.21
C VAL A 34 -15.75 -3.90 -19.70
N CYS A 35 -15.93 -4.23 -18.41
CA CYS A 35 -17.24 -4.20 -17.77
C CYS A 35 -17.14 -4.08 -16.24
N ARG A 36 -18.26 -3.74 -15.59
CA ARG A 36 -18.32 -3.63 -14.12
C ARG A 36 -17.98 -4.94 -13.42
N ARG A 37 -18.33 -6.08 -14.02
CA ARG A 37 -18.03 -7.41 -13.46
C ARG A 37 -16.52 -7.68 -13.45
N TRP A 38 -15.82 -7.42 -14.56
CA TRP A 38 -14.35 -7.55 -14.62
C TRP A 38 -13.68 -6.60 -13.63
N LYS A 39 -14.11 -5.34 -13.58
CA LYS A 39 -13.60 -4.37 -12.60
C LYS A 39 -13.73 -4.87 -11.16
N THR A 40 -14.87 -5.45 -10.81
CA THR A 40 -15.14 -5.98 -9.46
C THR A 40 -14.32 -7.23 -9.19
N PHE A 41 -14.27 -8.15 -10.17
CA PHE A 41 -13.53 -9.39 -10.09
C PHE A 41 -12.02 -9.18 -9.93
N LEU A 42 -11.41 -8.31 -10.74
CA LEU A 42 -9.98 -7.97 -10.65
C LEU A 42 -9.59 -7.32 -9.31
N ARG A 43 -10.58 -6.81 -8.56
CA ARG A 43 -10.39 -6.22 -7.23
C ARG A 43 -10.70 -7.19 -6.08
N SER A 44 -11.13 -8.40 -6.39
CA SER A 44 -11.54 -9.40 -5.40
C SER A 44 -10.35 -10.14 -4.81
N GLU A 45 -10.48 -10.56 -3.54
CA GLU A 45 -9.50 -11.44 -2.90
C GLU A 45 -9.38 -12.79 -3.60
N HIS A 46 -10.49 -13.28 -4.19
CA HIS A 46 -10.48 -14.50 -4.98
C HIS A 46 -9.51 -14.41 -6.17
N PHE A 47 -9.54 -13.31 -6.94
CA PHE A 47 -8.62 -13.13 -8.06
C PHE A 47 -7.16 -13.03 -7.61
N THR A 48 -6.90 -12.33 -6.50
CA THR A 48 -5.58 -12.29 -5.86
C THR A 48 -5.11 -13.69 -5.46
N ALA A 49 -5.96 -14.49 -4.83
CA ALA A 49 -5.66 -15.87 -4.46
C ALA A 49 -5.34 -16.76 -5.67
N VAL A 50 -6.11 -16.65 -6.75
CA VAL A 50 -5.85 -17.38 -8.00
C VAL A 50 -4.47 -17.01 -8.58
N ARG A 51 -4.09 -15.72 -8.57
CA ARG A 51 -2.76 -15.30 -9.02
C ARG A 51 -1.62 -15.81 -8.15
N LYS A 52 -1.79 -15.87 -6.83
CA LYS A 52 -0.82 -16.51 -5.92
C LYS A 52 -0.63 -17.98 -6.25
N LEU A 53 -1.74 -18.73 -6.33
CA LEU A 53 -1.72 -20.17 -6.60
C LEU A 53 -1.12 -20.51 -7.97
N THR A 54 -1.29 -19.63 -8.96
CA THR A 54 -0.76 -19.82 -10.32
C THR A 54 0.65 -19.27 -10.52
N GLY A 55 1.30 -18.73 -9.47
CA GLY A 55 2.64 -18.16 -9.55
C GLY A 55 2.73 -16.93 -10.45
N ARG A 56 1.65 -16.15 -10.55
CA ARG A 56 1.56 -14.94 -11.38
C ARG A 56 1.61 -13.66 -10.55
N MET A 57 2.18 -13.71 -9.36
CA MET A 57 2.44 -12.50 -8.59
C MET A 57 3.64 -11.77 -9.20
N GLU A 58 3.48 -10.48 -9.43
CA GLU A 58 4.53 -9.59 -9.92
C GLU A 58 5.07 -8.82 -8.72
N GLU A 59 6.39 -8.80 -8.58
CA GLU A 59 7.08 -8.06 -7.52
C GLU A 59 7.43 -6.67 -8.03
N PHE A 60 7.20 -5.67 -7.18
CA PHE A 60 7.50 -4.28 -7.48
C PHE A 60 8.21 -3.64 -6.29
N MET A 61 9.15 -2.77 -6.60
CA MET A 61 9.82 -1.94 -5.61
C MET A 61 9.20 -0.55 -5.63
N CYS A 62 8.65 -0.11 -4.49
CA CYS A 62 8.15 1.25 -4.33
C CYS A 62 9.19 2.04 -3.54
N VAL A 63 9.75 3.08 -4.15
CA VAL A 63 10.79 3.91 -3.55
C VAL A 63 10.22 5.30 -3.33
N LEU A 64 10.35 5.82 -2.11
CA LEU A 64 10.06 7.23 -1.87
C LEU A 64 11.24 8.06 -2.33
N MET A 65 10.97 8.95 -3.27
CA MET A 65 11.93 9.84 -3.91
C MET A 65 11.68 11.27 -3.45
N GLU A 66 12.71 12.09 -3.41
CA GLU A 66 12.61 13.55 -3.27
C GLU A 66 12.84 14.21 -4.63
N ASP A 67 12.05 15.22 -4.96
CA ASP A 67 12.27 16.03 -6.18
C ASP A 67 13.41 17.03 -5.98
N LYS A 68 13.34 17.77 -4.86
CA LYS A 68 14.45 18.54 -4.33
C LYS A 68 14.53 18.30 -2.82
N PRO A 69 15.75 18.39 -2.25
CA PRO A 69 15.94 18.21 -0.82
C PRO A 69 15.00 19.12 -0.03
N GLY A 70 14.12 18.51 0.76
CA GLY A 70 13.22 19.23 1.67
C GLY A 70 11.99 19.92 1.06
N THR A 71 11.65 19.70 -0.23
CA THR A 71 10.46 20.33 -0.83
C THR A 71 9.28 19.41 -1.04
N SER A 72 9.49 18.27 -1.70
CA SER A 72 8.41 17.37 -2.09
C SER A 72 8.93 15.95 -2.24
N VAL A 73 8.13 15.02 -1.73
CA VAL A 73 8.34 13.59 -1.91
C VAL A 73 7.30 13.03 -2.88
N TYR A 74 7.71 12.01 -3.63
CA TYR A 74 6.80 11.23 -4.46
C TYR A 74 7.26 9.78 -4.47
N TRP A 75 6.32 8.88 -4.70
CA TRP A 75 6.63 7.47 -4.80
C TRP A 75 6.83 7.05 -6.25
N GLU A 76 7.96 6.40 -6.51
CA GLU A 76 8.29 5.82 -7.80
C GLU A 76 8.23 4.28 -7.70
N VAL A 77 7.68 3.64 -8.73
CA VAL A 77 7.53 2.19 -8.79
C VAL A 77 8.48 1.62 -9.83
N PHE A 78 9.20 0.58 -9.45
CA PHE A 78 10.12 -0.17 -10.30
C PHE A 78 9.73 -1.65 -10.36
N ASP A 79 10.05 -2.30 -11.48
CA ASP A 79 10.04 -3.76 -11.56
C ASP A 79 11.26 -4.38 -10.88
N SER A 80 11.30 -5.71 -10.81
CA SER A 80 12.44 -6.47 -10.27
C SER A 80 13.74 -6.29 -11.06
N SER A 81 13.68 -5.77 -12.28
CA SER A 81 14.85 -5.48 -13.13
C SER A 81 15.34 -4.03 -12.97
N GLY A 82 14.67 -3.22 -12.15
CA GLY A 82 14.98 -1.80 -11.94
C GLY A 82 14.38 -0.86 -12.99
N ASN A 83 13.50 -1.35 -13.88
CA ASN A 83 12.81 -0.47 -14.82
C ASN A 83 11.70 0.30 -14.12
N LYS A 84 11.62 1.60 -14.40
CA LYS A 84 10.56 2.47 -13.90
C LYS A 84 9.23 2.13 -14.57
N LEU A 85 8.23 1.83 -13.74
CA LEU A 85 6.87 1.48 -14.16
C LEU A 85 5.89 2.64 -14.03
N GLY A 86 6.17 3.60 -13.14
CA GLY A 86 5.32 4.75 -12.93
C GLY A 86 5.39 5.28 -11.51
N ARG A 87 4.32 5.94 -11.06
CA ARG A 87 4.20 6.55 -9.73
C ARG A 87 2.89 6.14 -9.07
N ILE A 88 2.91 5.97 -7.75
CA ILE A 88 1.67 5.87 -6.97
C ILE A 88 1.22 7.28 -6.56
N PRO A 89 -0.09 7.52 -6.38
CA PRO A 89 -0.57 8.79 -5.87
C PRO A 89 0.07 9.11 -4.52
N ASN A 90 0.24 10.39 -4.21
CA ASN A 90 0.67 10.80 -2.88
C ASN A 90 -0.43 10.53 -1.85
N ILE A 91 -0.02 10.40 -0.59
CA ILE A 91 -0.95 10.31 0.55
C ILE A 91 -1.81 11.59 0.54
N PRO A 92 -3.15 11.49 0.59
CA PRO A 92 -4.04 12.66 0.64
C PRO A 92 -3.74 13.57 1.83
N ASP A 93 -4.00 14.86 1.66
CA ASP A 93 -3.63 15.93 2.60
C ASP A 93 -3.94 15.65 4.09
N PRO A 94 -3.07 16.12 5.01
CA PRO A 94 -1.78 16.75 4.74
C PRO A 94 -0.78 15.63 4.46
N GLY A 95 -0.44 15.39 3.20
CA GLY A 95 0.55 14.39 2.84
C GLY A 95 1.90 15.03 3.08
N PRO A 96 2.62 14.75 4.17
CA PRO A 96 3.69 15.66 4.53
C PRO A 96 4.99 15.15 3.95
N LEU A 97 5.95 16.08 3.80
CA LEU A 97 7.29 15.75 4.26
C LEU A 97 7.20 15.37 5.74
N LYS A 98 6.87 14.10 5.99
CA LYS A 98 7.10 13.45 7.26
C LYS A 98 8.50 12.87 7.17
N TRP A 99 9.27 12.98 8.24
CA TRP A 99 10.52 12.24 8.38
C TRP A 99 10.40 11.24 9.52
N GLY A 100 11.30 10.26 9.56
CA GLY A 100 11.30 9.23 10.60
C GLY A 100 10.00 8.43 10.67
N TYR A 101 9.24 8.32 9.57
CA TYR A 101 8.08 7.45 9.48
C TYR A 101 8.53 6.00 9.26
N GLY A 102 7.62 5.06 9.53
CA GLY A 102 7.80 3.65 9.22
C GLY A 102 7.02 3.26 7.96
N VAL A 103 7.59 2.35 7.17
CA VAL A 103 6.90 1.71 6.02
C VAL A 103 7.03 0.21 6.14
N THR A 104 5.93 -0.50 5.91
CA THR A 104 5.95 -1.97 5.80
C THR A 104 4.92 -2.44 4.77
N VAL A 105 4.94 -3.72 4.45
CA VAL A 105 3.95 -4.35 3.56
C VAL A 105 3.15 -5.37 4.36
N ARG A 106 1.82 -5.30 4.26
CA ARG A 106 0.90 -6.31 4.82
C ARG A 106 -0.14 -6.67 3.78
N ASN A 107 -0.34 -7.96 3.52
CA ASN A 107 -1.33 -8.44 2.56
C ASN A 107 -1.25 -7.73 1.19
N GLU A 108 -0.02 -7.58 0.65
CA GLU A 108 0.29 -6.88 -0.62
C GLU A 108 -0.05 -5.38 -0.66
N LYS A 109 -0.28 -4.78 0.51
CA LYS A 109 -0.57 -3.37 0.64
C LYS A 109 0.53 -2.68 1.41
N ILE A 110 0.84 -1.46 1.03
CA ILE A 110 1.88 -0.67 1.69
C ILE A 110 1.24 0.06 2.86
N LEU A 111 1.81 -0.07 4.03
CA LEU A 111 1.46 0.67 5.22
C LEU A 111 2.48 1.78 5.43
N PHE A 112 1.98 2.99 5.63
CA PHE A 112 2.75 4.17 6.01
C PHE A 112 2.31 4.59 7.41
N VAL A 113 3.26 4.71 8.33
CA VAL A 113 2.98 4.82 9.77
C VAL A 113 3.75 5.99 10.34
N GLY A 114 3.05 6.84 11.08
CA GLY A 114 3.62 7.89 11.93
C GLY A 114 4.59 8.83 11.21
N GLY A 115 5.69 9.14 11.87
CA GLY A 115 6.67 10.14 11.44
C GLY A 115 6.43 11.50 12.09
N PHE A 116 7.25 12.49 11.77
CA PHE A 116 7.08 13.85 12.30
C PHE A 116 7.07 14.90 11.21
N THR A 117 6.34 15.98 11.46
CA THR A 117 6.38 17.23 10.70
C THR A 117 6.96 18.34 11.57
N GLY A 118 7.28 19.50 10.97
CA GLY A 118 7.84 20.65 11.67
C GLY A 118 9.37 20.72 11.60
N SER A 119 9.96 21.67 12.33
CA SER A 119 11.40 21.92 12.36
C SER A 119 12.12 21.17 13.47
N ILE A 120 13.44 21.01 13.30
CA ILE A 120 14.34 20.53 14.34
C ILE A 120 14.17 21.40 15.60
N GLY A 121 13.76 20.79 16.72
CA GLY A 121 13.47 21.47 18.00
C GLY A 121 11.99 21.63 18.35
N THR A 122 11.09 21.51 17.37
CA THR A 122 9.63 21.48 17.58
C THR A 122 8.99 20.38 16.73
N PRO A 123 9.38 19.10 16.92
CA PRO A 123 8.85 18.00 16.13
C PRO A 123 7.38 17.77 16.49
N LEU A 124 6.54 17.62 15.48
CA LEU A 124 5.15 17.19 15.64
C LEU A 124 5.04 15.76 15.13
N ALA A 125 5.23 14.81 16.04
CA ALA A 125 4.98 13.40 15.79
C ALA A 125 3.52 13.18 15.41
N SER A 126 3.32 12.26 14.47
CA SER A 126 2.02 11.91 13.94
C SER A 126 1.65 10.49 14.38
N PRO A 127 0.38 10.26 14.74
CA PRO A 127 -0.13 8.91 14.98
C PRO A 127 -0.70 8.27 13.70
N ASP A 128 -0.70 8.98 12.56
CA ASP A 128 -1.48 8.55 11.40
C ASP A 128 -0.96 7.23 10.82
N VAL A 129 -1.90 6.37 10.43
CA VAL A 129 -1.62 5.15 9.67
C VAL A 129 -2.38 5.22 8.34
N TYR A 130 -1.67 5.02 7.24
CA TYR A 130 -2.24 4.96 5.90
C TYR A 130 -1.93 3.64 5.23
N GLU A 131 -2.87 3.14 4.44
CA GLU A 131 -2.72 1.93 3.63
C GLU A 131 -2.91 2.26 2.16
N PHE A 132 -1.92 1.92 1.33
CA PHE A 132 -2.02 1.95 -0.11
C PHE A 132 -2.42 0.59 -0.66
N SER A 133 -3.48 0.57 -1.46
CA SER A 133 -3.92 -0.61 -2.19
C SER A 133 -3.51 -0.48 -3.67
N PRO A 134 -2.58 -1.32 -4.17
CA PRO A 134 -2.22 -1.34 -5.59
C PRO A 134 -3.41 -1.70 -6.50
N VAL A 135 -4.35 -2.48 -5.96
CA VAL A 135 -5.56 -2.95 -6.67
C VAL A 135 -6.54 -1.81 -6.98
N THR A 136 -6.68 -0.87 -6.04
CA THR A 136 -7.55 0.31 -6.22
C THR A 136 -6.78 1.56 -6.63
N ASN A 137 -5.45 1.49 -6.61
CA ASN A 137 -4.52 2.60 -6.83
C ASN A 137 -4.87 3.81 -5.96
N SER A 138 -5.07 3.56 -4.67
CA SER A 138 -5.54 4.60 -3.73
C SER A 138 -5.04 4.34 -2.32
N TRP A 139 -4.78 5.43 -1.61
CA TRP A 139 -4.57 5.42 -0.17
C TRP A 139 -5.90 5.45 0.57
N ARG A 140 -5.92 4.86 1.77
CA ARG A 140 -6.96 5.07 2.78
C ARG A 140 -6.32 5.28 4.13
N LYS A 141 -6.92 6.13 4.96
CA LYS A 141 -6.53 6.27 6.38
C LYS A 141 -7.05 5.07 7.18
N LEU A 142 -6.23 4.51 8.04
CA LEU A 142 -6.58 3.46 9.01
C LEU A 142 -6.76 4.09 10.41
N ALA A 143 -6.92 3.25 11.43
CA ALA A 143 -6.91 3.71 12.81
C ALA A 143 -5.52 4.29 13.16
N ASP A 144 -5.54 5.35 13.96
CA ASP A 144 -4.33 6.01 14.44
C ASP A 144 -3.62 5.14 15.49
N MET A 145 -2.29 5.31 15.62
CA MET A 145 -1.51 4.77 16.74
C MET A 145 -2.00 5.37 18.05
N ASN A 146 -1.85 4.64 19.16
CA ASN A 146 -2.24 5.14 20.48
C ASN A 146 -1.34 6.29 20.91
N ILE A 147 -0.06 6.24 20.52
CA ILE A 147 0.94 7.25 20.84
C ILE A 147 1.54 7.75 19.52
N PRO A 148 1.49 9.06 19.23
CA PRO A 148 2.22 9.63 18.09
C PRO A 148 3.73 9.45 18.23
N ARG A 149 4.41 8.96 17.18
CA ARG A 149 5.86 8.69 17.23
C ARG A 149 6.57 8.96 15.92
N TYR A 150 7.88 9.17 16.00
CA TYR A 150 8.81 9.16 14.87
C TYR A 150 10.13 8.46 15.19
N SER A 151 10.92 8.15 14.17
CA SER A 151 12.21 7.43 14.22
C SER A 151 12.14 6.15 15.05
N PHE A 152 11.09 5.37 14.82
CA PHE A 152 10.81 4.09 15.49
C PHE A 152 11.15 2.90 14.59
N SER A 153 11.15 1.70 15.18
CA SER A 153 11.22 0.44 14.42
C SER A 153 9.81 -0.09 14.13
N LEU A 154 9.59 -0.57 12.91
CA LEU A 154 8.31 -1.08 12.42
C LEU A 154 8.48 -2.49 11.84
N ALA A 155 7.62 -3.42 12.24
CA ALA A 155 7.60 -4.77 11.66
C ALA A 155 6.17 -5.29 11.54
N GLU A 156 5.90 -6.04 10.47
CA GLU A 156 4.71 -6.87 10.37
C GLU A 156 5.07 -8.30 10.77
N VAL A 157 4.32 -8.88 11.71
CA VAL A 157 4.53 -10.23 12.22
C VAL A 157 3.15 -10.88 12.42
N ASP A 158 2.91 -11.99 11.72
CA ASP A 158 1.67 -12.78 11.80
C ASP A 158 0.37 -11.95 11.63
N GLY A 159 0.37 -10.99 10.71
CA GLY A 159 -0.76 -10.13 10.41
C GLY A 159 -0.88 -8.88 11.30
N LEU A 160 -0.04 -8.78 12.34
CA LEU A 160 -0.03 -7.69 13.31
C LEU A 160 1.13 -6.72 13.03
N LEU A 161 0.92 -5.44 13.33
CA LEU A 161 1.86 -4.38 13.04
C LEU A 161 2.50 -3.89 14.33
N TYR A 162 3.77 -4.22 14.55
CA TYR A 162 4.48 -3.84 15.78
C TYR A 162 5.27 -2.55 15.57
N VAL A 163 5.01 -1.57 16.42
CA VAL A 163 5.73 -0.29 16.49
C VAL A 163 6.53 -0.26 17.78
N VAL A 164 7.85 -0.16 17.68
CA VAL A 164 8.77 -0.27 18.82
C VAL A 164 9.61 1.00 18.96
N GLN A 165 9.65 1.53 20.19
CA GLN A 165 10.41 2.73 20.57
C GLN A 165 10.01 4.00 19.78
N GLY A 166 10.98 4.83 19.37
CA GLY A 166 10.79 6.12 18.74
C GLY A 166 10.83 7.30 19.71
N PHE A 167 10.39 8.45 19.22
CA PHE A 167 10.36 9.71 19.95
C PHE A 167 8.97 10.33 19.94
N SER A 168 8.59 10.97 21.05
CA SER A 168 7.35 11.74 21.18
C SER A 168 7.50 13.18 20.66
N ASN A 169 6.40 13.94 20.66
CA ASN A 169 6.39 15.38 20.33
C ASN A 169 7.39 16.21 21.13
N ASP A 170 7.64 15.82 22.39
CA ASP A 170 8.57 16.53 23.28
C ASP A 170 10.04 16.11 23.05
N GLY A 171 10.28 15.21 22.08
CA GLY A 171 11.60 14.67 21.78
C GLY A 171 12.09 13.62 22.78
N TYR A 172 11.23 13.12 23.67
CA TYR A 172 11.60 12.07 24.62
C TYR A 172 11.59 10.69 23.95
N CYS A 173 12.57 9.85 24.30
CA CYS A 173 12.62 8.46 23.89
C CYS A 173 11.44 7.68 24.49
N LEU A 174 10.73 6.95 23.64
CA LEU A 174 9.70 6.01 24.03
C LEU A 174 10.33 4.63 24.18
N PHE A 175 10.02 3.92 25.27
CA PHE A 175 10.53 2.57 25.56
C PHE A 175 9.46 1.49 25.48
N ASN A 176 8.25 1.85 25.10
CA ASN A 176 7.13 0.93 24.95
C ASN A 176 6.99 0.43 23.50
N THR A 177 6.16 -0.59 23.35
CA THR A 177 5.76 -1.18 22.07
C THR A 177 4.24 -1.11 21.98
N GLU A 178 3.72 -0.92 20.77
CA GLU A 178 2.30 -1.04 20.48
C GLU A 178 2.05 -1.89 19.22
N VAL A 179 0.81 -2.37 19.10
CA VAL A 179 0.32 -3.29 18.06
C VAL A 179 -0.96 -2.74 17.45
#